data_AF-A0A7X2DBL7-F1
#
_entry.id   AF-A0A7X2DBL7-F1
#
_cell.length_a   1.000
_cell.length_b   1.000
_cell.length_c   1.000
_cell.angle_alpha   90.00
_cell.angle_beta   90.00
_cell.angle_gamma   90.00
#
_symmetry.space_group_name_H-M   'P 1'
#
loop_
_entity.id
_entity.type
_entity.pdbx_description
1 polymer ?
#
loop_
_entity_poly.entity_id
_entity_poly.type
_entity_poly.pdbx_seq_one_letter_code
_entity_poly.pdbx_strand_id
1 'polypeptide(L)'
;MKKTLLLVAALIALPLTLFAADRIVVLEIFTGTWCGYCPGAAMGAEDLVNAYPGEVLVVEYHCGNDVFENTNSTIRKDFYGSGSGHVIRGYPTAIFDGIDTIIGGFTDQSMFPYYNPAFNTRRGVEPPLEIALEKTGDSEGTLTATIKNTSEDEVTGYLHFTITESNIHYAWKNQTYLHFVERDMLPDANGAEITLATGADTTITRDYEIDPTWVNYTDDLGNIEFGCFVQDTTSLGQLREILQGAILPLANPLLEGIEEDALATPFSLDVPTLVKGHAPCEVELTMYDATGRLVRTLYAGRLSAGSHLIDIEVETLPAGAYFIRASAGRHKQVSKLVILH
;
A
#
# COMPACT_ATOMS: atom_id res chain seq x y z
N MET A 1 -71.00 -25.77 -2.29
CA MET A 1 -69.60 -26.08 -1.94
C MET A 1 -68.75 -24.83 -2.21
N LYS A 2 -68.55 -23.98 -1.20
CA LYS A 2 -67.74 -22.76 -1.31
C LYS A 2 -66.27 -23.15 -1.11
N LYS A 3 -65.43 -22.99 -2.14
CA LYS A 3 -63.98 -23.19 -2.05
C LYS A 3 -63.36 -21.89 -1.53
N THR A 4 -62.96 -21.90 -0.27
CA THR A 4 -62.20 -20.81 0.36
C THR A 4 -60.76 -20.90 -0.15
N LEU A 5 -60.34 -19.92 -0.95
CA LEU A 5 -58.94 -19.77 -1.37
C LEU A 5 -58.19 -19.10 -0.22
N LEU A 6 -57.35 -19.84 0.50
CA LEU A 6 -56.37 -19.26 1.42
C LEU A 6 -55.25 -18.63 0.57
N LEU A 7 -55.21 -17.30 0.53
CA LEU A 7 -53.99 -16.58 0.13
C LEU A 7 -52.98 -16.73 1.27
N VAL A 8 -52.00 -17.61 1.07
CA VAL A 8 -50.76 -17.58 1.83
C VAL A 8 -49.93 -16.46 1.24
N ALA A 9 -49.92 -15.30 1.91
CA ALA A 9 -48.96 -14.25 1.60
C ALA A 9 -47.57 -14.80 1.93
N ALA A 10 -46.81 -15.16 0.90
CA ALA A 10 -45.40 -15.47 1.05
C ALA A 10 -44.70 -14.17 1.51
N LEU A 11 -44.35 -14.13 2.79
CA LEU A 11 -43.48 -13.11 3.35
C LEU A 11 -42.13 -13.28 2.64
N ILE A 12 -41.88 -12.49 1.60
CA ILE A 12 -40.55 -12.39 0.99
C ILE A 12 -39.68 -11.74 2.05
N ALA A 13 -38.98 -12.55 2.83
CA ALA A 13 -37.88 -12.09 3.65
C ALA A 13 -36.82 -11.57 2.69
N LEU A 14 -36.82 -10.25 2.47
CA LEU A 14 -35.68 -9.55 1.90
C LEU A 14 -34.50 -9.91 2.80
N PRO A 15 -33.39 -10.45 2.28
CA PRO A 15 -32.21 -10.63 3.11
C PRO A 15 -31.83 -9.23 3.60
N LEU A 16 -32.00 -8.98 4.91
CA LEU A 16 -31.24 -7.94 5.57
C LEU A 16 -29.79 -8.40 5.43
N THR A 17 -29.08 -7.86 4.45
CA THR A 17 -27.63 -7.80 4.50
C THR A 17 -27.32 -6.90 5.69
N LEU A 18 -27.06 -7.53 6.85
CA LEU A 18 -26.28 -6.88 7.88
C LEU A 18 -24.92 -6.61 7.25
N PHE A 19 -24.70 -5.36 6.88
CA PHE A 19 -23.35 -4.85 6.77
C PHE A 19 -22.90 -4.65 8.22
N ALA A 20 -21.83 -5.35 8.59
CA ALA A 20 -20.92 -4.87 9.61
C ALA A 20 -19.68 -4.52 8.80
N ALA A 21 -19.40 -3.24 8.63
CA ALA A 21 -18.16 -2.82 7.98
C ALA A 21 -17.03 -2.94 9.01
N ASP A 22 -16.07 -3.85 8.76
CA ASP A 22 -14.82 -3.86 9.52
C ASP A 22 -14.16 -2.49 9.41
N ARG A 23 -13.58 -2.00 10.51
CA ARG A 23 -12.93 -0.68 10.56
C ARG A 23 -11.74 -0.67 9.60
N ILE A 24 -11.72 0.29 8.68
CA ILE A 24 -10.52 0.65 7.93
C ILE A 24 -9.77 1.69 8.76
N VAL A 25 -8.61 1.30 9.29
CA VAL A 25 -7.80 2.18 10.13
C VAL A 25 -7.09 3.19 9.24
N VAL A 26 -7.14 4.47 9.59
CA VAL A 26 -6.41 5.51 8.86
C VAL A 26 -5.08 5.77 9.56
N LEU A 27 -3.97 5.60 8.83
CA LEU A 27 -2.62 5.91 9.26
C LEU A 27 -2.13 7.17 8.56
N GLU A 28 -2.05 8.25 9.32
CA GLU A 28 -1.50 9.51 8.84
C GLU A 28 -0.08 9.69 9.34
N ILE A 29 0.88 9.85 8.41
CA ILE A 29 2.30 10.02 8.74
C ILE A 29 2.76 11.39 8.30
N PHE A 30 3.24 12.20 9.24
CA PHE A 30 3.90 13.46 8.95
C PHE A 30 5.40 13.17 8.75
N THR A 31 5.92 13.46 7.57
CA THR A 31 7.23 12.99 7.09
C THR A 31 7.96 14.03 6.23
N GLY A 32 9.14 13.66 5.71
CA GLY A 32 9.87 14.41 4.71
C GLY A 32 11.12 13.65 4.21
N THR A 33 11.43 13.80 2.93
CA THR A 33 12.61 13.20 2.27
C THR A 33 13.93 13.66 2.90
N TRP A 34 13.94 14.83 3.53
CA TRP A 34 15.09 15.39 4.23
C TRP A 34 15.32 14.80 5.64
N CYS A 35 14.37 14.05 6.20
CA CYS A 35 14.38 13.56 7.57
C CYS A 35 15.11 12.21 7.69
N GLY A 36 16.10 12.11 8.60
CA GLY A 36 16.97 10.94 8.74
C GLY A 36 16.36 9.72 9.45
N TYR A 37 15.20 9.89 10.09
CA TYR A 37 14.47 8.84 10.81
C TYR A 37 13.17 8.43 10.12
N CYS A 38 12.78 9.18 9.08
CA CYS A 38 11.56 8.95 8.33
C CYS A 38 11.58 7.68 7.45
N PRO A 39 12.75 7.17 6.97
CA PRO A 39 12.78 5.88 6.29
C PRO A 39 12.16 4.72 7.09
N GLY A 40 12.39 4.67 8.40
CA GLY A 40 11.80 3.62 9.24
C GLY A 40 10.28 3.69 9.34
N ALA A 41 9.70 4.90 9.28
CA ALA A 41 8.25 5.08 9.24
C ALA A 41 7.66 4.62 7.91
N ALA A 42 8.27 4.99 6.78
CA ALA A 42 7.86 4.53 5.45
C ALA A 42 7.86 2.99 5.36
N MET A 43 8.98 2.35 5.71
CA MET A 43 9.07 0.88 5.77
C MET A 43 8.02 0.28 6.71
N GLY A 44 7.72 0.93 7.83
CA GLY A 44 6.69 0.48 8.77
C GLY A 44 5.27 0.55 8.20
N ALA A 45 4.98 1.56 7.37
CA ALA A 45 3.70 1.71 6.70
C ALA A 45 3.53 0.68 5.57
N GLU A 46 4.57 0.47 4.77
CA GLU A 46 4.62 -0.56 3.72
C GLU A 46 4.40 -1.96 4.30
N ASP A 47 5.16 -2.32 5.34
CA ASP A 47 5.01 -3.60 6.06
C ASP A 47 3.60 -3.78 6.62
N LEU A 48 2.97 -2.69 7.08
CA LEU A 48 1.62 -2.72 7.62
C LEU A 48 0.58 -2.99 6.54
N VAL A 49 0.67 -2.32 5.39
CA VAL A 49 -0.22 -2.54 4.23
C VAL A 49 -0.03 -3.95 3.69
N ASN A 50 1.21 -4.44 3.62
CA ASN A 50 1.51 -5.81 3.18
C ASN A 50 0.96 -6.88 4.14
N ALA A 51 0.97 -6.60 5.45
CA ALA A 51 0.43 -7.51 6.46
C ALA A 51 -1.12 -7.49 6.53
N TYR A 52 -1.75 -6.35 6.22
CA TYR A 52 -3.18 -6.13 6.34
C TYR A 52 -3.76 -5.45 5.08
N PRO A 53 -3.69 -6.11 3.91
CA PRO A 53 -4.10 -5.52 2.65
C PRO A 53 -5.60 -5.19 2.66
N GLY A 54 -5.92 -3.95 2.35
CA GLY A 54 -7.32 -3.49 2.32
C GLY A 54 -7.92 -3.15 3.68
N GLU A 55 -7.15 -3.18 4.78
CA GLU A 55 -7.63 -2.83 6.13
C GLU A 55 -7.06 -1.49 6.66
N VAL A 56 -6.12 -0.88 5.95
CA VAL A 56 -5.46 0.37 6.35
C VAL A 56 -5.40 1.36 5.18
N LEU A 57 -5.81 2.61 5.43
CA LEU A 57 -5.58 3.76 4.55
C LEU A 57 -4.33 4.48 5.02
N VAL A 58 -3.27 4.51 4.22
CA VAL A 58 -2.04 5.25 4.55
C VAL A 58 -2.02 6.57 3.79
N VAL A 59 -1.70 7.65 4.50
CA VAL A 59 -1.52 8.99 3.93
C VAL A 59 -0.26 9.63 4.50
N GLU A 60 0.76 9.80 3.68
CA GLU A 60 2.03 10.44 4.06
C GLU A 60 2.04 11.91 3.67
N TYR A 61 1.93 12.78 4.67
CA TYR A 61 1.99 14.22 4.52
C TYR A 61 3.45 14.70 4.60
N HIS A 62 4.01 15.05 3.45
CA HIS A 62 5.34 15.65 3.36
C HIS A 62 5.32 17.09 3.87
N CYS A 63 6.25 17.41 4.76
CA CYS A 63 6.27 18.66 5.53
C CYS A 63 7.70 19.18 5.76
N GLY A 64 7.82 20.44 6.20
CA GLY A 64 9.08 21.07 6.58
C GLY A 64 9.90 21.59 5.40
N ASN A 65 9.25 22.14 4.37
CA ASN A 65 9.87 22.50 3.08
C ASN A 65 10.38 21.27 2.29
N ASP A 66 9.66 20.16 2.41
CA ASP A 66 9.90 19.02 1.55
C ASP A 66 9.44 19.31 0.11
N VAL A 67 10.05 18.65 -0.89
CA VAL A 67 9.69 18.89 -2.30
C VAL A 67 8.29 18.39 -2.65
N PHE A 68 7.74 17.47 -1.86
CA PHE A 68 6.36 16.97 -1.98
C PHE A 68 5.39 17.68 -1.02
N GLU A 69 5.84 18.72 -0.29
CA GLU A 69 4.95 19.51 0.56
C GLU A 69 3.93 20.29 -0.28
N ASN A 70 2.67 20.31 0.14
CA ASN A 70 1.61 21.05 -0.51
C ASN A 70 0.73 21.78 0.54
N THR A 71 -0.37 22.39 0.08
CA THR A 71 -1.29 23.12 0.96
C THR A 71 -2.05 22.19 1.91
N ASN A 72 -2.47 21.01 1.44
CA ASN A 72 -3.21 20.02 2.23
C ASN A 72 -2.34 19.44 3.34
N SER A 73 -1.10 19.03 3.04
CA SER A 73 -0.15 18.53 4.02
C SER A 73 0.15 19.57 5.12
N THR A 74 0.25 20.84 4.75
CA THR A 74 0.43 21.95 5.71
C THR A 74 -0.79 22.13 6.62
N ILE A 75 -2.00 22.10 6.07
CA ILE A 75 -3.26 22.20 6.84
C ILE A 75 -3.40 21.02 7.80
N ARG A 76 -3.18 19.77 7.34
CA ARG A 76 -3.25 18.58 8.19
C ARG A 76 -2.19 18.61 9.29
N LYS A 77 -0.97 19.06 8.98
CA LYS A 77 0.08 19.27 10.00
C LYS A 77 -0.37 20.27 11.05
N ASP A 78 -0.95 21.40 10.65
CA ASP A 78 -1.38 22.43 11.61
C ASP A 78 -2.55 21.95 12.47
N PHE A 79 -3.47 21.16 11.91
CA PHE A 79 -4.57 20.52 12.63
C PHE A 79 -4.09 19.62 13.79
N TYR A 80 -3.01 18.85 13.59
CA TYR A 80 -2.42 18.02 14.65
C TYR A 80 -1.31 18.71 15.46
N GLY A 81 -0.68 19.75 14.91
CA GLY A 81 0.51 20.41 15.44
C GLY A 81 0.23 21.71 16.21
N SER A 82 -0.98 22.26 16.13
CA SER A 82 -1.34 23.54 16.78
C SER A 82 -2.24 23.37 18.00
N GLY A 83 -2.23 24.37 18.89
CA GLY A 83 -3.15 24.46 20.02
C GLY A 83 -2.84 23.56 21.22
N SER A 84 -3.76 23.55 22.20
CA SER A 84 -3.69 22.69 23.38
C SER A 84 -4.06 21.26 23.01
N GLY A 85 -3.09 20.34 23.10
CA GLY A 85 -3.28 18.94 22.69
C GLY A 85 -2.58 18.55 21.39
N HIS A 86 -1.71 19.40 20.84
CA HIS A 86 -0.90 19.04 19.68
C HIS A 86 -0.05 17.78 19.93
N VAL A 87 0.06 16.95 18.89
CA VAL A 87 0.72 15.64 18.96
C VAL A 87 1.95 15.56 18.04
N ILE A 88 2.04 16.41 17.01
CA ILE A 88 3.24 16.49 16.17
C ILE A 88 4.33 17.26 16.94
N ARG A 89 5.44 16.58 17.24
CA ARG A 89 6.60 17.16 17.94
C ARG A 89 7.93 16.97 17.20
N GLY A 90 7.90 16.32 16.05
CA GLY A 90 9.04 15.99 15.21
C GLY A 90 8.64 15.07 14.08
N TYR A 91 9.60 14.76 13.20
CA TYR A 91 9.39 13.86 12.08
C TYR A 91 10.24 12.58 12.26
N PRO A 92 9.70 11.39 11.92
CA PRO A 92 8.32 11.17 11.52
C PRO A 92 7.37 11.23 12.74
N THR A 93 6.08 11.50 12.50
CA THR A 93 5.01 11.26 13.48
C THR A 93 3.88 10.51 12.79
N ALA A 94 3.58 9.29 13.24
CA ALA A 94 2.48 8.47 12.76
C ALA A 94 1.29 8.56 13.72
N ILE A 95 0.09 8.71 13.17
CA ILE A 95 -1.15 8.86 13.94
C ILE A 95 -2.20 7.89 13.37
N PHE A 96 -2.65 6.95 14.20
CA PHE A 96 -3.68 5.98 13.85
C PHE A 96 -5.06 6.47 14.31
N ASP A 97 -6.00 6.57 13.38
CA ASP A 97 -7.33 7.13 13.55
C ASP A 97 -7.37 8.49 14.27
N GLY A 98 -6.31 9.30 14.15
CA GLY A 98 -6.19 10.56 14.88
C GLY A 98 -6.02 10.42 16.41
N ILE A 99 -5.85 9.20 16.93
CA ILE A 99 -5.77 8.87 18.37
C ILE A 99 -4.39 8.37 18.76
N ASP A 100 -4.00 7.19 18.28
CA ASP A 100 -2.77 6.54 18.73
C ASP A 100 -1.57 7.15 17.99
N THR A 101 -0.74 7.90 18.73
CA THR A 101 0.38 8.65 18.16
C THR A 101 1.71 7.96 18.47
N ILE A 102 2.53 7.76 17.44
CA ILE A 102 3.91 7.26 17.53
C ILE A 102 4.84 8.29 16.91
N ILE A 103 5.76 8.82 17.72
CA ILE A 103 6.71 9.86 17.30
C ILE A 103 8.09 9.25 17.15
N GLY A 104 8.77 9.57 16.05
CA GLY A 104 10.11 9.11 15.74
C GLY A 104 10.11 7.86 14.85
N GLY A 105 11.32 7.49 14.42
CA GLY A 105 11.57 6.35 13.55
C GLY A 105 13.04 5.98 13.58
N PHE A 106 13.44 5.14 12.63
CA PHE A 106 14.83 4.70 12.47
C PHE A 106 15.34 5.05 11.07
N THR A 107 16.67 5.07 10.93
CA THR A 107 17.26 5.23 9.60
C THR A 107 17.09 3.95 8.77
N ASP A 108 17.25 2.78 9.37
CA ASP A 108 17.45 1.52 8.64
C ASP A 108 16.59 0.35 9.14
N GLN A 109 15.59 0.64 9.97
CA GLN A 109 14.72 -0.37 10.58
C GLN A 109 13.25 0.03 10.45
N SER A 110 12.41 -0.94 10.09
CA SER A 110 10.96 -0.77 9.99
C SER A 110 10.33 -0.44 11.35
N MET A 111 9.37 0.48 11.33
CA MET A 111 8.52 0.81 12.48
C MET A 111 7.36 -0.18 12.68
N PHE A 112 7.21 -1.21 11.85
CA PHE A 112 6.13 -2.20 11.94
C PHE A 112 5.91 -2.79 13.35
N PRO A 113 6.94 -3.15 14.13
CA PRO A 113 6.75 -3.66 15.50
C PRO A 113 6.04 -2.67 16.45
N TYR A 114 6.10 -1.37 16.16
CA TYR A 114 5.43 -0.31 16.91
C TYR A 114 4.07 0.04 16.29
N TYR A 115 3.96 0.03 14.96
CA TYR A 115 2.74 0.35 14.23
C TYR A 115 1.68 -0.74 14.37
N ASN A 116 2.09 -2.01 14.30
CA ASN A 116 1.16 -3.13 14.35
C ASN A 116 0.32 -3.19 15.65
N PRO A 117 0.88 -2.98 16.86
CA PRO A 117 0.06 -2.86 18.08
C PRO A 117 -0.93 -1.69 18.08
N ALA A 118 -0.53 -0.52 17.58
CA ALA A 118 -1.42 0.65 17.49
C ALA A 118 -2.56 0.40 16.48
N PHE A 119 -2.23 -0.09 15.29
CA PHE A 119 -3.19 -0.54 14.30
C PHE A 119 -4.18 -1.55 14.88
N ASN A 120 -3.72 -2.61 15.56
CA ASN A 120 -4.60 -3.62 16.14
C ASN A 120 -5.51 -3.07 17.24
N THR A 121 -5.04 -2.08 17.99
CA THR A 121 -5.86 -1.40 19.02
C THR A 121 -7.00 -0.65 18.35
N ARG A 122 -6.70 0.11 17.30
CA ARG A 122 -7.70 0.86 16.53
C ARG A 122 -8.65 -0.03 15.76
N ARG A 123 -8.13 -1.03 15.04
CA ARG A 123 -8.92 -2.04 14.32
C ARG A 123 -9.95 -2.75 15.19
N GLY A 124 -9.66 -2.93 16.48
CA GLY A 124 -10.58 -3.55 17.44
C GLY A 124 -11.71 -2.63 17.94
N VAL A 125 -11.76 -1.37 17.52
CA VAL A 125 -12.82 -0.41 17.89
C VAL A 125 -13.95 -0.47 16.86
N GLU A 126 -15.17 -0.75 17.31
CA GLU A 126 -16.35 -0.73 16.45
C GLU A 126 -16.55 0.68 15.83
N PRO A 127 -16.65 0.81 14.51
CA PRO A 127 -16.89 2.10 13.87
C PRO A 127 -18.37 2.51 14.00
N PRO A 128 -18.69 3.76 14.38
CA PRO A 128 -20.08 4.23 14.42
C PRO A 128 -20.68 4.50 13.04
N LEU A 129 -19.86 4.42 11.98
CA LEU A 129 -20.22 4.70 10.59
C LEU A 129 -19.81 3.54 9.67
N GLU A 130 -20.59 3.35 8.61
CA GLU A 130 -20.20 2.59 7.42
C GLU A 130 -19.94 3.57 6.27
N ILE A 131 -18.89 3.33 5.48
CA ILE A 131 -18.57 4.14 4.30
C ILE A 131 -18.36 3.22 3.11
N ALA A 132 -19.12 3.45 2.04
CA ALA A 132 -18.86 2.88 0.72
C ALA A 132 -18.27 3.97 -0.17
N LEU A 133 -17.09 3.73 -0.72
CA LEU A 133 -16.38 4.65 -1.61
C LEU A 133 -16.38 4.08 -3.03
N GLU A 134 -16.73 4.91 -4.00
CA GLU A 134 -16.73 4.58 -5.43
C GLU A 134 -16.07 5.70 -6.24
N LYS A 135 -15.43 5.36 -7.36
CA LYS A 135 -14.89 6.35 -8.31
C LYS A 135 -15.46 6.17 -9.71
N THR A 136 -15.52 7.26 -10.46
CA THR A 136 -15.68 7.23 -11.92
C THR A 136 -14.39 7.74 -12.59
N GLY A 137 -14.16 7.28 -13.82
CA GLY A 137 -12.97 7.65 -14.60
C GLY A 137 -11.65 7.14 -14.00
N ASP A 138 -10.55 7.38 -14.72
CA ASP A 138 -9.21 6.96 -14.31
C ASP A 138 -8.35 8.15 -13.91
N SER A 139 -8.15 9.12 -14.80
CA SER A 139 -7.38 10.35 -14.55
C SER A 139 -8.23 11.55 -14.13
N GLU A 140 -9.52 11.54 -14.42
CA GLU A 140 -10.48 12.57 -14.05
C GLU A 140 -11.85 11.92 -13.83
N GLY A 141 -12.64 12.45 -12.91
CA GLY A 141 -13.98 11.93 -12.65
C GLY A 141 -14.51 12.35 -11.28
N THR A 142 -15.25 11.45 -10.63
CA THR A 142 -15.88 11.72 -9.34
C THR A 142 -15.52 10.68 -8.30
N LEU A 143 -15.21 11.09 -7.08
CA LEU A 143 -15.24 10.24 -5.88
C LEU A 143 -16.59 10.41 -5.19
N THR A 144 -17.24 9.30 -4.86
CA THR A 144 -18.54 9.29 -4.18
C THR A 144 -18.44 8.43 -2.92
N ALA A 145 -18.66 9.06 -1.76
CA ALA A 145 -18.78 8.38 -0.48
C ALA A 145 -20.25 8.31 -0.09
N THR A 146 -20.77 7.10 0.12
CA THR A 146 -22.06 6.86 0.76
C THR A 146 -21.81 6.45 2.21
N ILE A 147 -22.31 7.25 3.14
CA ILE A 147 -21.99 7.17 4.56
C ILE A 147 -23.28 6.90 5.32
N LYS A 148 -23.26 5.90 6.19
CA LYS A 148 -24.41 5.53 7.02
C LYS A 148 -24.01 5.52 8.49
N ASN A 149 -24.82 6.16 9.32
CA ASN A 149 -24.66 6.07 10.77
C ASN A 149 -25.33 4.79 11.30
N THR A 150 -24.52 3.88 11.83
CA THR A 150 -24.96 2.60 12.41
C THR A 150 -24.97 2.60 13.93
N SER A 151 -24.49 3.67 14.56
CA SER A 151 -24.52 3.85 16.02
C SER A 151 -25.91 4.23 16.53
N GLU A 152 -26.06 4.26 17.86
CA GLU A 152 -27.30 4.66 18.54
C GLU A 152 -27.43 6.18 18.70
N ASP A 153 -26.35 6.94 18.47
CA ASP A 153 -26.27 8.39 18.68
C ASP A 153 -26.17 9.17 17.36
N GLU A 154 -26.45 10.46 17.40
CA GLU A 154 -26.12 11.36 16.29
C GLU A 154 -24.60 11.48 16.14
N VAL A 155 -24.12 11.40 14.90
CA VAL A 155 -22.70 11.55 14.57
C VAL A 155 -22.51 12.82 13.78
N THR A 156 -21.64 13.70 14.26
CA THR A 156 -21.15 14.88 13.53
C THR A 156 -19.65 14.77 13.34
N GLY A 157 -19.16 15.05 12.13
CA GLY A 157 -17.75 14.98 11.80
C GLY A 157 -17.46 15.61 10.45
N TYR A 158 -16.21 15.57 10.03
CA TYR A 158 -15.73 16.14 8.77
C TYR A 158 -15.31 15.01 7.84
N LEU A 159 -15.93 14.95 6.67
CA LEU A 159 -15.57 14.01 5.60
C LEU A 159 -14.38 14.57 4.81
N HIS A 160 -13.34 13.77 4.68
CA HIS A 160 -12.18 14.04 3.86
C HIS A 160 -12.07 12.96 2.79
N PHE A 161 -11.77 13.36 1.55
CA PHE A 161 -11.27 12.45 0.53
C PHE A 161 -9.77 12.65 0.38
N THR A 162 -9.02 11.58 0.12
CA THR A 162 -7.56 11.60 -0.04
C THR A 162 -7.19 10.97 -1.38
N ILE A 163 -6.19 11.57 -2.03
CA ILE A 163 -5.53 11.02 -3.20
C ILE A 163 -4.05 10.90 -2.85
N THR A 164 -3.53 9.68 -2.89
CA THR A 164 -2.13 9.38 -2.62
C THR A 164 -1.47 8.75 -3.85
N GLU A 165 -0.16 8.92 -3.96
CA GLU A 165 0.64 8.29 -5.01
C GLU A 165 1.76 7.45 -4.40
N SER A 166 1.95 6.26 -4.96
CA SER A 166 2.99 5.30 -4.57
C SER A 166 3.98 5.03 -5.70
N ASN A 167 5.05 4.29 -5.42
CA ASN A 167 6.05 3.88 -6.42
C ASN A 167 6.75 5.07 -7.11
N ILE A 168 6.80 6.21 -6.44
CA ILE A 168 7.44 7.42 -6.94
C ILE A 168 8.94 7.22 -6.86
N HIS A 169 9.61 7.08 -8.00
CA HIS A 169 11.05 6.97 -8.02
C HIS A 169 11.69 8.30 -7.62
N TYR A 170 12.31 8.33 -6.44
CA TYR A 170 12.97 9.49 -5.86
C TYR A 170 13.97 9.02 -4.81
N ALA A 171 15.27 9.07 -5.09
CA ALA A 171 16.27 8.65 -4.11
C ALA A 171 16.30 9.60 -2.90
N TRP A 172 16.02 9.08 -1.70
CA TRP A 172 16.00 9.85 -0.46
C TRP A 172 16.55 9.03 0.70
N LYS A 173 17.49 9.60 1.46
CA LYS A 173 18.20 8.87 2.53
C LYS A 173 18.74 7.53 2.04
N ASN A 174 18.22 6.42 2.56
CA ASN A 174 18.56 5.05 2.19
C ASN A 174 17.42 4.33 1.45
N GLN A 175 16.48 5.08 0.88
CA GLN A 175 15.30 4.61 0.16
C GLN A 175 15.34 5.12 -1.29
N THR A 176 14.72 4.37 -2.20
CA THR A 176 14.68 4.70 -3.64
C THR A 176 13.29 5.10 -4.12
N TYR A 177 12.25 4.64 -3.43
CA TYR A 177 10.86 4.96 -3.74
C TYR A 177 10.19 5.69 -2.58
N LEU A 178 9.17 6.47 -2.91
CA LEU A 178 8.20 6.99 -1.95
C LEU A 178 6.85 6.33 -2.21
N HIS A 179 6.14 6.01 -1.12
CA HIS A 179 4.83 5.38 -1.13
C HIS A 179 3.81 6.22 -0.37
N PHE A 180 2.54 6.12 -0.76
CA PHE A 180 1.41 6.76 -0.09
C PHE A 180 1.54 8.27 0.09
N VAL A 181 2.31 8.94 -0.77
CA VAL A 181 2.54 10.38 -0.64
C VAL A 181 1.24 11.10 -0.93
N GLU A 182 0.78 11.94 -0.01
CA GLU A 182 -0.40 12.75 -0.24
C GLU A 182 -0.18 13.70 -1.42
N ARG A 183 -1.14 13.68 -2.35
CA ARG A 183 -1.13 14.49 -3.56
C ARG A 183 -2.24 15.52 -3.55
N ASP A 184 -3.44 15.11 -3.14
CA ASP A 184 -4.56 16.01 -2.96
C ASP A 184 -5.56 15.50 -1.91
N MET A 185 -6.40 16.42 -1.43
CA MET A 185 -7.54 16.16 -0.58
C MET A 185 -8.75 16.95 -1.06
N LEU A 186 -9.95 16.34 -1.01
CA LEU A 186 -11.16 16.98 -1.52
C LEU A 186 -12.20 17.23 -0.41
N PRO A 187 -12.88 18.39 -0.38
CA PRO A 187 -12.64 19.56 -1.25
C PRO A 187 -11.31 20.28 -0.94
N ASP A 188 -10.78 20.08 0.25
CA ASP A 188 -9.44 20.42 0.71
C ASP A 188 -9.18 19.67 2.04
N ALA A 189 -8.01 19.84 2.63
CA ALA A 189 -7.63 19.21 3.90
C ALA A 189 -8.52 19.54 5.13
N ASN A 190 -9.37 20.58 5.09
CA ASN A 190 -10.34 20.85 6.15
C ASN A 190 -11.59 19.96 6.06
N GLY A 191 -11.81 19.28 4.92
CA GLY A 191 -12.95 18.41 4.70
C GLY A 191 -14.28 19.15 4.61
N ALA A 192 -15.37 18.40 4.68
CA ALA A 192 -16.72 18.95 4.71
C ALA A 192 -17.51 18.37 5.88
N GLU A 193 -18.13 19.24 6.68
CA GLU A 193 -18.95 18.82 7.81
C GLU A 193 -20.17 18.00 7.35
N ILE A 194 -20.41 16.90 8.05
CA ILE A 194 -21.61 16.07 7.93
C ILE A 194 -22.20 15.84 9.33
N THR A 195 -23.53 15.77 9.39
CA THR A 195 -24.27 15.38 10.58
C THR A 195 -25.29 14.33 10.17
N LEU A 196 -25.27 13.19 10.86
CA LEU A 196 -26.14 12.05 10.59
C LEU A 196 -26.85 11.63 11.87
N ALA A 197 -28.18 11.73 11.87
CA ALA A 197 -29.01 11.11 12.90
C ALA A 197 -28.83 9.59 12.92
N THR A 198 -29.19 8.94 14.03
CA THR A 198 -29.23 7.49 14.19
C THR A 198 -29.91 6.80 12.99
N GLY A 199 -29.18 5.91 12.32
CA GLY A 199 -29.69 5.14 11.17
C GLY A 199 -29.83 5.93 9.86
N ALA A 200 -29.49 7.21 9.82
CA ALA A 200 -29.51 8.01 8.60
C ALA A 200 -28.29 7.75 7.72
N ASP A 201 -28.45 8.02 6.43
CA ASP A 201 -27.38 7.98 5.43
C ASP A 201 -27.29 9.30 4.65
N THR A 202 -26.12 9.52 4.05
CA THR A 202 -25.86 10.61 3.10
C THR A 202 -24.92 10.14 2.01
N THR A 203 -24.98 10.78 0.85
CA THR A 203 -24.04 10.57 -0.26
C THR A 203 -23.39 11.90 -0.61
N ILE A 204 -22.07 11.93 -0.58
CA ILE A 204 -21.27 13.10 -0.94
C ILE A 204 -20.38 12.75 -2.13
N THR A 205 -20.43 13.59 -3.16
CA THR A 205 -19.63 13.46 -4.37
C THR A 205 -18.67 14.63 -4.54
N ARG A 206 -17.45 14.36 -4.97
CA ARG A 206 -16.43 15.36 -5.33
C ARG A 206 -15.83 15.03 -6.69
N ASP A 207 -15.65 16.05 -7.51
CA ASP A 207 -14.89 15.93 -8.74
C ASP A 207 -13.39 15.85 -8.39
N TYR A 208 -12.64 15.04 -9.12
CA TYR A 208 -11.18 14.95 -9.01
C TYR A 208 -10.53 14.98 -10.40
N GLU A 209 -9.30 15.45 -10.43
CA GLU A 209 -8.42 15.44 -11.59
C GLU A 209 -7.00 15.13 -11.11
N ILE A 210 -6.33 14.17 -11.73
CA ILE A 210 -4.94 13.84 -11.45
C ILE A 210 -4.07 14.86 -12.17
N ASP A 211 -3.29 15.63 -11.41
CA ASP A 211 -2.45 16.69 -11.96
C ASP A 211 -1.11 16.09 -12.44
N PRO A 212 -0.85 16.05 -13.76
CA PRO A 212 0.38 15.50 -14.31
C PRO A 212 1.61 16.38 -14.00
N THR A 213 1.42 17.54 -13.37
CA THR A 213 2.50 18.44 -12.93
C THR A 213 2.97 18.15 -11.51
N TRP A 214 2.39 17.17 -10.81
CA TRP A 214 2.91 16.71 -9.53
C TRP A 214 4.40 16.34 -9.63
N VAL A 215 5.16 16.72 -8.60
CA VAL A 215 6.60 16.46 -8.52
C VAL A 215 6.82 14.96 -8.61
N ASN A 216 7.66 14.53 -9.55
CA ASN A 216 7.98 13.12 -9.79
C ASN A 216 6.73 12.24 -10.02
N TYR A 217 5.67 12.78 -10.62
CA TYR A 217 4.50 12.00 -11.04
C TYR A 217 4.93 10.78 -11.86
N THR A 218 4.37 9.61 -11.54
CA THR A 218 4.79 8.32 -12.10
C THR A 218 4.28 8.06 -13.52
N ASP A 219 3.30 8.85 -14.00
CA ASP A 219 2.59 8.62 -15.26
C ASP A 219 1.90 7.23 -15.34
N ASP A 220 1.63 6.63 -14.16
CA ASP A 220 0.94 5.35 -14.03
C ASP A 220 -0.19 5.50 -12.99
N LEU A 221 -1.43 5.51 -13.48
CA LEU A 221 -2.62 5.63 -12.63
C LEU A 221 -2.81 4.42 -11.69
N GLY A 222 -2.14 3.30 -11.96
CA GLY A 222 -2.12 2.16 -11.04
C GLY A 222 -1.36 2.45 -9.74
N ASN A 223 -0.57 3.53 -9.71
CA ASN A 223 0.12 4.03 -8.54
C ASN A 223 -0.69 5.05 -7.73
N ILE A 224 -1.90 5.41 -8.16
CA ILE A 224 -2.79 6.31 -7.44
C ILE A 224 -3.76 5.50 -6.57
N GLU A 225 -3.85 5.85 -5.29
CA GLU A 225 -4.83 5.29 -4.36
C GLU A 225 -5.81 6.39 -3.91
N PHE A 226 -7.08 6.01 -3.80
CA PHE A 226 -8.14 6.89 -3.34
C PHE A 226 -8.69 6.41 -2.01
N GLY A 227 -8.85 7.34 -1.08
CA GLY A 227 -9.43 7.07 0.23
C GLY A 227 -10.44 8.12 0.64
N CYS A 228 -11.19 7.83 1.68
CA CYS A 228 -11.92 8.84 2.42
C CYS A 228 -12.09 8.44 3.89
N PHE A 229 -12.30 9.41 4.75
CA PHE A 229 -12.56 9.18 6.16
C PHE A 229 -13.42 10.27 6.78
N VAL A 230 -14.14 9.93 7.85
CA VAL A 230 -14.91 10.90 8.66
C VAL A 230 -14.22 11.09 10.00
N GLN A 231 -13.85 12.34 10.31
CA GLN A 231 -13.14 12.70 11.53
C GLN A 231 -14.01 13.54 12.47
N ASP A 232 -14.12 13.14 13.74
CA ASP A 232 -14.80 13.93 14.77
C ASP A 232 -13.87 15.03 15.30
N THR A 233 -14.33 16.27 15.14
CA THR A 233 -13.68 17.48 15.66
C THR A 233 -14.57 18.21 16.69
N THR A 234 -15.74 17.65 17.00
CA THR A 234 -16.82 18.35 17.67
C THR A 234 -17.09 17.88 19.10
N SER A 235 -17.22 16.57 19.42
CA SER A 235 -17.59 16.22 20.82
C SER A 235 -17.72 14.75 21.29
N LEU A 236 -17.49 13.68 20.52
CA LEU A 236 -17.63 12.28 21.03
C LEU A 236 -16.48 11.82 21.94
N GLY A 237 -15.96 12.71 22.79
CA GLY A 237 -15.03 12.37 23.86
C GLY A 237 -13.56 12.22 23.43
N GLN A 238 -13.26 12.27 22.13
CA GLN A 238 -11.89 12.24 21.61
C GLN A 238 -11.73 13.26 20.46
N LEU A 239 -11.18 14.44 20.77
CA LEU A 239 -10.86 15.44 19.75
C LEU A 239 -9.90 14.82 18.72
N ARG A 240 -10.37 14.73 17.46
CA ARG A 240 -9.66 14.25 16.26
C ARG A 240 -9.81 12.75 15.94
N GLU A 241 -10.69 12.02 16.60
CA GLU A 241 -10.91 10.59 16.26
C GLU A 241 -11.42 10.44 14.83
N ILE A 242 -10.82 9.54 14.06
CA ILE A 242 -11.38 9.08 12.79
C ILE A 242 -12.37 7.96 13.09
N LEU A 243 -13.62 8.22 12.74
CA LEU A 243 -14.77 7.38 13.07
C LEU A 243 -14.87 6.17 12.14
N GLN A 244 -14.50 6.35 10.87
CA GLN A 244 -14.41 5.29 9.87
C GLN A 244 -13.60 5.79 8.67
N GLY A 245 -12.87 4.87 8.01
CA GLY A 245 -12.24 5.07 6.71
C GLY A 245 -12.86 4.19 5.62
N ALA A 246 -12.56 4.49 4.37
CA ALA A 246 -12.78 3.62 3.23
C ALA A 246 -11.67 3.86 2.19
N ILE A 247 -11.33 2.82 1.44
CA ILE A 247 -10.27 2.85 0.45
C ILE A 247 -10.68 2.14 -0.84
N LEU A 248 -10.21 2.68 -1.95
CA LEU A 248 -10.10 1.96 -3.21
C LEU A 248 -8.64 1.53 -3.33
N PRO A 249 -8.31 0.26 -3.08
CA PRO A 249 -6.93 -0.19 -2.96
C PRO A 249 -6.08 0.15 -4.17
N LEU A 250 -4.82 0.46 -3.92
CA LEU A 250 -3.78 0.59 -4.94
C LEU A 250 -3.80 -0.60 -5.93
N ALA A 251 -3.76 -0.31 -7.23
CA ALA A 251 -3.80 -1.35 -8.25
C ALA A 251 -2.43 -2.01 -8.45
N ASN A 252 -1.36 -1.23 -8.40
CA ASN A 252 0.01 -1.72 -8.48
C ASN A 252 0.51 -2.15 -7.10
N PRO A 253 1.28 -3.24 -6.99
CA PRO A 253 1.98 -3.54 -5.75
C PRO A 253 3.02 -2.45 -5.44
N LEU A 254 3.37 -2.32 -4.15
CA LEU A 254 4.47 -1.45 -3.74
C LEU A 254 5.78 -2.04 -4.27
N LEU A 255 6.59 -1.19 -4.92
CA LEU A 255 7.93 -1.53 -5.33
C LEU A 255 8.86 -1.47 -4.12
N GLU A 256 9.50 -2.59 -3.78
CA GLU A 256 10.55 -2.58 -2.77
C GLU A 256 11.77 -1.79 -3.26
N GLY A 257 12.49 -1.19 -2.32
CA GLY A 257 13.76 -0.48 -2.56
C GLY A 257 14.90 -1.39 -3.00
N ILE A 258 14.71 -2.11 -4.11
CA ILE A 258 15.78 -2.80 -4.83
C ILE A 258 16.49 -1.70 -5.63
N GLU A 259 17.80 -1.57 -5.41
CA GLU A 259 18.66 -0.79 -6.30
C GLU A 259 18.31 -1.14 -7.74
N GLU A 260 18.22 -0.13 -8.59
CA GLU A 260 18.08 -0.28 -10.03
C GLU A 260 19.38 -0.87 -10.60
N ASP A 261 19.67 -2.13 -10.26
CA ASP A 261 20.55 -3.00 -11.02
C ASP A 261 19.64 -3.91 -11.84
N ALA A 262 19.78 -3.75 -13.16
CA ALA A 262 19.00 -4.38 -14.22
C ALA A 262 18.51 -5.79 -13.85
N LEU A 263 17.21 -6.03 -14.06
CA LEU A 263 16.47 -7.29 -13.93
C LEU A 263 17.33 -8.55 -14.20
N ALA A 264 18.02 -9.02 -13.16
CA ALA A 264 18.64 -10.33 -13.12
C ALA A 264 17.61 -11.29 -12.54
N THR A 265 16.98 -12.11 -13.39
CA THR A 265 16.15 -13.22 -12.89
C THR A 265 17.07 -14.27 -12.26
N PRO A 266 16.99 -14.57 -10.95
CA PRO A 266 17.88 -15.55 -10.34
C PRO A 266 17.55 -16.96 -10.85
N PHE A 267 18.55 -17.63 -11.41
CA PHE A 267 18.48 -19.06 -11.68
C PHE A 267 19.03 -19.86 -10.48
N SER A 268 18.17 -20.64 -9.81
CA SER A 268 18.61 -21.55 -8.74
C SER A 268 19.15 -22.85 -9.34
N LEU A 269 20.43 -23.15 -9.07
CA LEU A 269 21.06 -24.43 -9.39
C LEU A 269 21.33 -25.22 -8.10
N ASP A 270 20.61 -26.32 -7.92
CA ASP A 270 20.92 -27.29 -6.86
C ASP A 270 22.07 -28.20 -7.31
N VAL A 271 23.28 -27.93 -6.82
CA VAL A 271 24.43 -28.82 -7.02
C VAL A 271 24.33 -29.97 -6.01
N PRO A 272 24.01 -31.21 -6.44
CA PRO A 272 23.81 -32.29 -5.50
C PRO A 272 25.10 -32.65 -4.78
N THR A 273 24.97 -32.90 -3.48
CA THR A 273 26.05 -33.32 -2.59
C THR A 273 26.57 -34.70 -3.01
N LEU A 274 27.66 -34.75 -3.77
CA LEU A 274 28.45 -35.96 -3.89
C LEU A 274 29.09 -36.24 -2.52
N VAL A 275 28.62 -37.30 -1.87
CA VAL A 275 28.99 -37.68 -0.50
C VAL A 275 30.51 -37.65 -0.26
N LYS A 276 30.88 -36.98 0.85
CA LYS A 276 32.17 -36.89 1.54
C LYS A 276 33.31 -36.11 0.84
N GLY A 277 33.44 -34.85 1.23
CA GLY A 277 34.64 -34.03 1.04
C GLY A 277 34.31 -32.67 0.45
N HIS A 278 34.49 -31.61 1.24
CA HIS A 278 34.26 -30.20 0.90
C HIS A 278 35.26 -29.68 -0.15
N ALA A 279 35.34 -30.30 -1.32
CA ALA A 279 36.20 -29.87 -2.41
C ALA A 279 35.37 -29.16 -3.48
N PRO A 280 35.74 -27.94 -3.90
CA PRO A 280 35.12 -27.25 -5.03
C PRO A 280 35.16 -28.13 -6.28
N CYS A 281 34.05 -28.22 -7.02
CA CYS A 281 33.95 -28.97 -8.27
C CYS A 281 33.89 -28.03 -9.47
N GLU A 282 34.39 -28.47 -10.63
CA GLU A 282 34.22 -27.72 -11.88
C GLU A 282 32.76 -27.71 -12.29
N VAL A 283 32.23 -26.51 -12.48
CA VAL A 283 30.86 -26.22 -12.87
C VAL A 283 30.87 -25.41 -14.16
N GLU A 284 30.07 -25.83 -15.12
CA GLU A 284 29.82 -25.12 -16.37
C GLU A 284 28.31 -24.93 -16.56
N LEU A 285 27.88 -23.70 -16.77
CA LEU A 285 26.52 -23.35 -17.18
C LEU A 285 26.55 -22.79 -18.60
N THR A 286 25.79 -23.42 -19.49
CA THR A 286 25.71 -23.05 -20.91
C THR A 286 24.26 -22.84 -21.31
N MET A 287 23.98 -21.76 -22.04
CA MET A 287 22.65 -21.44 -22.55
C MET A 287 22.55 -21.84 -24.02
N TYR A 288 21.44 -22.49 -24.37
CA TYR A 288 21.08 -22.87 -25.73
C TYR A 288 19.76 -22.23 -26.13
N ASP A 289 19.59 -21.88 -27.40
CA ASP A 289 18.28 -21.50 -27.94
C ASP A 289 17.39 -22.73 -28.20
N ALA A 290 16.13 -22.51 -28.58
CA ALA A 290 15.18 -23.58 -28.84
C ALA A 290 15.60 -24.57 -29.94
N THR A 291 16.58 -24.22 -30.79
CA THR A 291 17.12 -25.10 -31.84
C THR A 291 18.29 -25.94 -31.36
N GLY A 292 18.73 -25.75 -30.11
CA GLY A 292 19.90 -26.42 -29.53
C GLY A 292 21.23 -25.77 -29.89
N ARG A 293 21.22 -24.57 -30.49
CA ARG A 293 22.45 -23.81 -30.75
C ARG A 293 22.92 -23.15 -29.46
N LEU A 294 24.21 -23.28 -29.16
CA LEU A 294 24.85 -22.59 -28.03
C LEU A 294 24.77 -21.08 -28.23
N VAL A 295 24.15 -20.39 -27.28
CA VAL A 295 24.03 -18.93 -27.25
C VAL A 295 25.21 -18.33 -26.50
N ARG A 296 25.47 -18.81 -25.27
CA ARG A 296 26.54 -18.30 -24.40
C ARG A 296 26.91 -19.30 -23.31
N THR A 297 28.14 -19.21 -22.81
CA THR A 297 28.53 -19.80 -21.52
C THR A 297 28.26 -18.77 -20.43
N LEU A 298 27.37 -19.10 -19.51
CA LEU A 298 26.93 -18.23 -18.41
C LEU A 298 27.92 -18.25 -17.24
N TYR A 299 28.51 -19.41 -16.99
CA TYR A 299 29.52 -19.59 -15.95
C TYR A 299 30.43 -20.77 -16.30
N ALA A 300 31.72 -20.64 -16.02
CA ALA A 300 32.68 -21.73 -16.07
C ALA A 300 33.73 -21.52 -14.97
N GLY A 301 33.76 -22.42 -13.99
CA GLY A 301 34.68 -22.30 -12.86
C GLY A 301 34.39 -23.26 -11.73
N ARG A 302 35.08 -23.09 -10.61
CA ARG A 302 34.97 -23.98 -9.45
C ARG A 302 33.97 -23.44 -8.44
N LEU A 303 32.96 -24.23 -8.10
CA LEU A 303 32.01 -23.91 -7.02
C LEU A 303 32.08 -24.95 -5.90
N SER A 304 31.98 -24.46 -4.66
CA SER A 304 31.78 -25.29 -3.48
C SER A 304 30.39 -25.94 -3.49
N ALA A 305 30.18 -27.03 -2.76
CA ALA A 305 28.84 -27.60 -2.63
C ALA A 305 27.89 -26.60 -1.94
N GLY A 306 26.67 -26.45 -2.44
CA GLY A 306 25.66 -25.50 -1.96
C GLY A 306 24.84 -24.91 -3.11
N SER A 307 23.84 -24.09 -2.76
CA SER A 307 23.07 -23.32 -3.73
C SER A 307 23.85 -22.06 -4.13
N HIS A 308 24.00 -21.83 -5.42
CA HIS A 308 24.67 -20.66 -5.98
C HIS A 308 23.71 -19.92 -6.90
N LEU A 309 23.66 -18.61 -6.77
CA LEU A 309 22.95 -17.74 -7.68
C LEU A 309 23.93 -17.29 -8.77
N ILE A 310 23.51 -17.44 -10.03
CA ILE A 310 24.27 -16.99 -11.20
C ILE A 310 23.35 -16.08 -11.99
N ASP A 311 23.78 -14.84 -12.16
CA ASP A 311 23.02 -13.82 -12.87
C ASP A 311 23.07 -14.06 -14.39
N ILE A 312 21.93 -13.90 -15.04
CA ILE A 312 21.76 -14.10 -16.47
C ILE A 312 21.22 -12.81 -17.07
N GLU A 313 22.04 -12.13 -17.86
CA GLU A 313 21.62 -10.97 -18.66
C GLU A 313 20.64 -11.41 -19.75
N VAL A 314 19.36 -11.04 -19.63
CA VAL A 314 18.29 -11.45 -20.58
C VAL A 314 17.90 -10.36 -21.57
N GLU A 315 18.27 -9.10 -21.36
CA GLU A 315 17.87 -7.96 -22.19
C GLU A 315 18.44 -7.98 -23.60
N THR A 316 19.63 -8.56 -23.77
CA THR A 316 20.26 -8.70 -25.09
C THR A 316 19.77 -9.93 -25.86
N LEU A 317 18.92 -10.76 -25.23
CA LEU A 317 18.42 -11.99 -25.81
C LEU A 317 17.04 -11.76 -26.44
N PRO A 318 16.83 -12.11 -27.72
CA PRO A 318 15.52 -12.03 -28.35
C PRO A 318 14.45 -12.83 -27.58
N ALA A 319 13.19 -12.39 -27.66
CA ALA A 319 12.05 -13.17 -27.16
C ALA A 319 12.07 -14.61 -27.71
N GLY A 320 11.89 -15.59 -26.82
CA GLY A 320 12.02 -16.99 -27.18
C GLY A 320 12.24 -17.92 -25.98
N ALA A 321 12.30 -19.22 -26.28
CA ALA A 321 12.62 -20.25 -25.30
C ALA A 321 14.11 -20.60 -25.33
N TYR A 322 14.72 -20.61 -24.15
CA TYR A 322 16.12 -20.94 -23.93
C TYR A 322 16.24 -22.10 -22.95
N PHE A 323 17.29 -22.90 -23.11
CA PHE A 323 17.62 -24.03 -22.25
C PHE A 323 18.99 -23.80 -21.61
N ILE A 324 19.01 -23.71 -20.28
CA ILE A 324 20.24 -23.59 -19.51
C ILE A 324 20.65 -24.99 -19.08
N ARG A 325 21.82 -25.43 -19.54
CA ARG A 325 22.44 -26.69 -19.13
C ARG A 325 23.54 -26.41 -18.13
N ALA A 326 23.35 -26.88 -16.91
CA ALA A 326 24.38 -26.92 -15.88
C ALA A 326 25.05 -28.30 -15.89
N SER A 327 26.38 -28.33 -15.78
CA SER A 327 27.14 -29.53 -15.52
C SER A 327 28.10 -29.33 -14.37
N ALA A 328 28.04 -30.21 -13.36
CA ALA A 328 28.93 -30.25 -12.21
C ALA A 328 29.48 -31.68 -12.08
N GLY A 329 30.68 -31.92 -12.60
CA GLY A 329 31.24 -33.27 -12.72
C GLY A 329 30.35 -34.23 -13.51
N ARG A 330 29.76 -35.23 -12.85
CA ARG A 330 28.84 -36.21 -13.47
C ARG A 330 27.38 -35.78 -13.46
N HIS A 331 27.04 -34.71 -12.74
CA HIS A 331 25.68 -34.22 -12.64
C HIS A 331 25.40 -33.24 -13.78
N LYS A 332 24.26 -33.42 -14.44
CA LYS A 332 23.76 -32.51 -15.46
C LYS A 332 22.33 -32.16 -15.13
N GLN A 333 22.01 -30.88 -15.20
CA GLN A 333 20.66 -30.35 -15.05
C GLN A 333 20.36 -29.46 -16.24
N VAL A 334 19.12 -29.49 -16.71
CA VAL A 334 18.62 -28.58 -17.73
C VAL A 334 17.40 -27.87 -17.17
N SER A 335 17.37 -26.56 -17.34
CA SER A 335 16.26 -25.71 -16.96
C SER A 335 15.83 -24.85 -18.13
N LYS A 336 14.54 -24.49 -18.16
CA LYS A 336 13.95 -23.71 -19.24
C LYS A 336 13.76 -22.26 -18.78
N LEU A 337 14.15 -21.33 -19.65
CA LEU A 337 13.90 -19.90 -19.51
C LEU A 337 13.03 -19.45 -20.70
N VAL A 338 11.99 -18.66 -20.45
CA VAL A 338 11.13 -18.11 -21.50
C VAL A 338 11.17 -16.59 -21.39
N ILE A 339 11.54 -15.93 -22.47
CA ILE A 339 11.63 -14.48 -22.55
C ILE A 339 10.46 -13.97 -23.40
N LEU A 340 9.64 -13.10 -22.82
CA LEU A 340 8.41 -12.52 -23.38
C LEU A 340 8.44 -11.01 -23.15
N HIS A 341 9.32 -10.29 -23.83
CA HIS A 341 9.34 -8.82 -23.84
C HIS A 341 9.08 -8.31 -25.25
#